data_AF-A0A8D8FSB4-F1
#
_entry.id   AF-A0A8D8FSB4-F1
#
_cell.length_a   1.000
_cell.length_b   1.000
_cell.length_c   1.000
_cell.angle_alpha   90.00
_cell.angle_beta   90.00
_cell.angle_gamma   90.00
#
_symmetry.space_group_name_H-M   'P 1'
#
loop_
_entity.id
_entity.type
_entity.pdbx_description
1 polymer ?
#
loop_
_entity_poly.entity_id
_entity_poly.type
_entity_poly.pdbx_seq_one_letter_code
_entity_poly.pdbx_strand_id
1 'polypeptide(L)'
;MKMWHEARKQEKKIRGMLVDYRKRAERRQDFYERIKADPTQFLQVHGRKGKIHLDASVAAAAENPAIMMPWQGQKDNLIDRFDVRAHLDYIAPVVSKPDQPATAEDDVLDMEERSMNYERYRVLAQNEFLGISEEKFLHQLFLEEQFGVNAQVEAEQRASTSKKKAAA
;
A
#
# COMPACT_ATOMS: atom_id res chain seq x y z
N MET A 1 -22.24 60.13 -1.70
CA MET A 1 -22.94 58.82 -1.64
C MET A 1 -22.56 57.83 -2.74
N LYS A 2 -22.27 58.23 -3.99
CA LYS A 2 -21.94 57.29 -5.10
C LYS A 2 -20.76 56.33 -4.82
N MET A 3 -19.64 56.82 -4.27
CA MET A 3 -18.46 55.97 -3.99
C MET A 3 -18.70 54.86 -2.96
N TRP A 4 -19.56 55.08 -1.96
CA TRP A 4 -19.82 54.09 -0.91
C TRP A 4 -20.60 52.87 -1.44
N HIS A 5 -21.56 53.12 -2.33
CA HIS A 5 -22.31 52.04 -2.97
C HIS A 5 -21.44 51.22 -3.93
N GLU A 6 -20.52 51.87 -4.65
CA GLU A 6 -19.55 51.18 -5.51
C GLU A 6 -18.55 50.34 -4.70
N ALA A 7 -18.04 50.88 -3.58
CA ALA A 7 -17.17 50.14 -2.67
C ALA A 7 -17.85 48.88 -2.12
N ARG A 8 -19.11 48.97 -1.64
CA ARG A 8 -19.88 47.79 -1.20
C ARG A 8 -20.14 46.78 -2.32
N LYS A 9 -20.32 47.25 -3.56
CA LYS A 9 -20.52 46.37 -4.73
C LYS A 9 -19.24 45.58 -5.03
N GLN A 10 -18.08 46.23 -4.97
CA GLN A 10 -16.78 45.56 -5.11
C GLN A 10 -16.51 44.59 -3.96
N GLU A 11 -16.80 44.98 -2.73
CA GLU A 11 -16.64 44.13 -1.56
C GLU A 11 -17.49 42.85 -1.67
N LYS A 12 -18.76 42.96 -2.10
CA LYS A 12 -19.63 41.81 -2.34
C LYS A 12 -19.07 40.88 -3.44
N LYS A 13 -18.49 41.45 -4.50
CA LYS A 13 -17.86 40.69 -5.59
C LYS A 13 -16.62 39.93 -5.12
N ILE A 14 -15.76 40.58 -4.32
CA ILE A 14 -14.55 39.97 -3.75
C ILE A 14 -14.92 38.84 -2.79
N ARG A 15 -15.90 39.05 -1.91
CA ARG A 15 -16.39 38.01 -0.98
C ARG A 15 -16.95 36.80 -1.73
N GLY A 16 -17.70 37.03 -2.82
CA GLY A 16 -18.17 35.94 -3.69
C GLY A 16 -17.03 35.13 -4.31
N MET A 17 -16.04 35.83 -4.90
CA MET A 17 -14.86 35.17 -5.46
C MET A 17 -14.09 34.36 -4.41
N LEU A 18 -13.95 34.87 -3.18
CA LEU A 18 -13.26 34.18 -2.09
C LEU A 18 -13.96 32.86 -1.71
N VAL A 19 -15.29 32.88 -1.59
CA VAL A 19 -16.09 31.68 -1.30
C VAL A 19 -15.98 30.67 -2.43
N ASP A 20 -16.02 31.11 -3.68
CA ASP A 20 -15.87 30.22 -4.84
C ASP A 20 -14.48 29.60 -4.92
N TYR A 21 -13.42 30.37 -4.63
CA TYR A 21 -12.07 29.84 -4.55
C TYR A 21 -11.92 28.79 -3.45
N ARG A 22 -12.49 29.06 -2.26
CA ARG A 22 -12.51 28.10 -1.16
C ARG A 22 -13.24 26.80 -1.55
N LYS A 23 -14.45 26.88 -2.09
CA LYS A 23 -15.21 25.69 -2.55
C LYS A 23 -14.50 24.94 -3.68
N ARG A 24 -13.75 25.65 -4.54
CA ARG A 24 -12.95 25.03 -5.60
C ARG A 24 -11.72 24.32 -5.01
N ALA A 25 -11.07 24.91 -4.01
CA ALA A 25 -9.95 24.31 -3.30
C ALA A 25 -10.39 23.05 -2.53
N GLU A 26 -11.51 23.12 -1.80
CA GLU A 26 -12.11 21.98 -1.09
C GLU A 26 -12.43 20.83 -2.06
N ARG A 27 -13.13 21.08 -3.16
CA ARG A 27 -13.38 20.04 -4.18
C ARG A 27 -12.12 19.44 -4.79
N ARG A 28 -11.07 20.25 -4.95
CA ARG A 28 -9.78 19.79 -5.49
C ARG A 28 -9.05 18.92 -4.46
N GLN A 29 -9.11 19.30 -3.18
CA GLN A 29 -8.60 18.51 -2.07
C GLN A 29 -9.36 17.18 -1.96
N ASP A 30 -10.69 17.19 -1.94
CA ASP A 30 -11.52 15.98 -1.89
C ASP A 30 -11.24 15.03 -3.05
N PHE A 31 -11.06 15.58 -4.26
CA PHE A 31 -10.68 14.79 -5.43
C PHE A 31 -9.32 14.12 -5.22
N TYR A 32 -8.31 14.88 -4.80
CA TYR A 32 -6.98 14.32 -4.56
C TYR A 32 -6.97 13.32 -3.40
N GLU A 33 -7.65 13.58 -2.29
CA GLU A 33 -7.75 12.64 -1.17
C GLU A 33 -8.44 11.34 -1.57
N ARG A 34 -9.46 11.40 -2.44
CA ARG A 34 -10.12 10.19 -2.98
C ARG A 34 -9.23 9.35 -3.89
N ILE A 35 -8.32 9.97 -4.65
CA ILE A 35 -7.42 9.27 -5.57
C ILE A 35 -6.02 9.04 -4.99
N LYS A 36 -5.72 9.64 -3.84
CA LYS A 36 -4.48 9.44 -3.09
C LYS A 36 -4.59 8.09 -2.38
N ALA A 37 -4.53 7.05 -3.18
CA ALA A 37 -4.21 5.70 -2.76
C ALA A 37 -2.90 5.73 -1.96
N ASP A 38 -2.78 4.82 -1.00
CA ASP A 38 -1.52 4.63 -0.30
C ASP A 38 -0.45 4.30 -1.35
N PRO A 39 0.67 5.04 -1.42
CA PRO A 39 1.72 4.77 -2.41
C PRO A 39 2.26 3.34 -2.33
N THR A 40 2.05 2.63 -1.22
CA THR A 40 2.40 1.21 -1.07
C THR A 40 1.38 0.24 -1.68
N GLN A 41 0.14 0.67 -1.99
CA GLN A 41 -0.88 -0.18 -2.62
C GLN A 41 -0.46 -0.69 -4.00
N PHE A 42 0.44 0.02 -4.69
CA PHE A 42 0.99 -0.38 -5.99
C PHE A 42 2.43 -0.89 -5.89
N LEU A 43 2.96 -1.13 -4.69
CA LEU A 43 4.31 -1.67 -4.53
C LEU A 43 4.32 -3.13 -4.97
N GLN A 44 4.81 -3.38 -6.18
CA GLN A 44 4.96 -4.72 -6.72
C GLN A 44 6.36 -5.26 -6.47
N VAL A 45 6.44 -6.46 -5.88
CA VAL A 45 7.69 -7.18 -5.72
C VAL A 45 7.85 -8.12 -6.91
N HIS A 46 8.76 -7.79 -7.82
CA HIS A 46 9.09 -8.66 -8.96
C HIS A 46 10.37 -9.45 -8.68
N GLY A 47 10.24 -10.78 -8.62
CA GLY A 47 11.40 -11.68 -8.61
C GLY A 47 11.93 -11.92 -10.02
N ARG A 48 13.25 -11.81 -10.22
CA ARG A 48 13.94 -12.32 -11.42
C ARG A 48 14.83 -13.49 -11.01
N LYS A 49 14.85 -14.54 -11.84
CA LYS A 49 15.78 -15.66 -11.65
C LYS A 49 17.21 -15.12 -11.81
N GLY A 50 17.96 -15.04 -10.71
CA GLY A 50 19.38 -14.70 -10.71
C GLY A 50 20.23 -15.95 -10.89
N LYS A 51 21.26 -15.87 -11.74
CA LYS A 51 22.27 -16.92 -11.80
C LYS A 51 23.22 -16.72 -10.62
N ILE A 52 23.25 -17.68 -9.70
CA ILE A 52 24.18 -17.66 -8.57
C ILE A 52 25.55 -18.07 -9.10
N HIS A 53 26.52 -17.16 -9.00
CA HIS A 53 27.91 -17.44 -9.30
C HIS A 53 28.64 -17.68 -7.98
N LEU A 54 28.93 -18.94 -7.67
CA LEU A 54 29.72 -19.32 -6.51
C LEU A 54 31.19 -19.31 -6.91
N ASP A 55 31.89 -18.21 -6.61
CA ASP A 55 33.34 -18.11 -6.75
C ASP A 55 33.96 -18.46 -5.39
N ALA A 56 34.86 -19.45 -5.36
CA ALA A 56 35.51 -19.91 -4.14
C ALA A 56 36.34 -18.80 -3.46
N SER A 57 36.93 -17.89 -4.23
CA SER A 57 37.68 -16.75 -3.70
C SER A 57 36.75 -15.72 -3.04
N VAL A 58 35.57 -15.49 -3.63
CA VAL A 58 34.54 -14.61 -3.07
C VAL A 58 33.93 -15.22 -1.81
N ALA A 59 33.68 -16.54 -1.81
CA ALA A 59 33.18 -17.25 -0.63
C ALA A 59 34.19 -17.20 0.53
N ALA A 60 35.46 -17.48 0.27
CA ALA A 60 36.52 -17.40 1.28
C ALA A 60 36.70 -15.96 1.81
N ALA A 61 36.55 -14.96 0.95
CA ALA A 61 36.56 -13.56 1.36
C ALA A 61 35.36 -13.20 2.24
N ALA A 62 34.16 -13.71 1.93
CA ALA A 62 32.93 -13.51 2.68
C ALA A 62 32.98 -14.11 4.11
N GLU A 63 33.75 -15.19 4.31
CA GLU A 63 33.95 -15.82 5.62
C GLU A 63 35.06 -15.17 6.48
N ASN A 64 35.69 -14.09 5.99
CA ASN A 64 36.78 -13.45 6.71
C ASN A 64 36.28 -12.85 8.05
N PRO A 65 36.86 -13.25 9.21
CA PRO A 65 36.44 -12.73 10.52
C PRO A 65 36.51 -11.21 10.65
N ALA A 66 37.35 -10.53 9.85
CA ALA A 66 37.44 -9.07 9.84
C ALA A 66 36.19 -8.38 9.28
N ILE A 67 35.39 -9.09 8.47
CA ILE A 67 34.13 -8.58 7.92
C ILE A 67 32.89 -9.18 8.57
N MET A 68 33.05 -10.13 9.49
CA MET A 68 31.94 -10.76 10.20
C MET A 68 31.72 -10.10 11.57
N MET A 69 30.47 -10.00 11.99
CA MET A 69 30.10 -9.48 13.32
C MET A 69 28.95 -10.27 13.94
N PRO A 70 28.86 -10.32 15.28
CA PRO A 70 27.74 -10.98 15.97
C PRO A 70 26.41 -10.32 15.63
N TRP A 71 25.41 -11.14 15.36
CA TRP A 71 24.05 -10.69 15.11
C TRP A 71 23.40 -10.10 16.36
N GLN A 72 22.63 -9.02 16.19
CA GLN A 72 21.90 -8.41 17.30
C GLN A 72 20.79 -9.35 17.77
N GLY A 73 20.85 -9.75 19.04
CA GLY A 73 19.90 -10.68 19.67
C GLY A 73 20.33 -12.16 19.66
N GLN A 74 21.31 -12.55 18.83
CA GLN A 74 21.84 -13.92 18.76
C GLN A 74 23.34 -13.89 18.45
N LYS A 75 24.17 -13.78 19.49
CA LYS A 75 25.64 -13.55 19.34
C LYS A 75 26.42 -14.75 18.79
N ASP A 76 25.82 -15.92 18.83
CA ASP A 76 26.29 -17.18 18.26
C ASP A 76 26.16 -17.22 16.73
N ASN A 77 25.32 -16.35 16.16
CA ASN A 77 25.19 -16.19 14.72
C ASN A 77 26.02 -15.00 14.24
N LEU A 78 26.89 -15.22 13.26
CA LEU A 78 27.71 -14.19 12.65
C LEU A 78 27.08 -13.73 11.33
N ILE A 79 27.00 -12.42 11.13
CA ILE A 79 26.54 -11.80 9.88
C ILE A 79 27.65 -10.94 9.28
N ASP A 80 27.57 -10.68 7.97
CA ASP A 80 28.44 -9.71 7.31
C ASP A 80 28.20 -8.31 7.90
N ARG A 81 29.26 -7.57 8.22
CA ARG A 81 29.19 -6.19 8.70
C ARG A 81 28.58 -5.22 7.70
N PHE A 82 28.56 -5.58 6.42
CA PHE A 82 27.90 -4.84 5.35
C PHE A 82 26.47 -5.33 5.09
N ASP A 83 26.01 -6.37 5.78
CA ASP A 83 24.61 -6.75 5.77
C ASP A 83 23.76 -5.58 6.30
N VAL A 84 22.70 -5.20 5.58
CA VAL A 84 21.83 -4.09 5.95
C VAL A 84 21.30 -4.26 7.37
N ARG A 85 21.11 -5.50 7.79
CA ARG A 85 20.61 -5.82 9.12
C ARG A 85 21.58 -5.43 10.24
N ALA A 86 22.89 -5.35 9.98
CA ALA A 86 23.89 -4.85 10.94
C ALA A 86 23.66 -3.37 11.32
N HIS A 87 22.92 -2.62 10.49
CA HIS A 87 22.64 -1.20 10.66
C HIS A 87 21.29 -0.93 11.34
N LEU A 88 20.56 -1.97 11.76
CA LEU A 88 19.34 -1.80 12.54
C LEU A 88 19.72 -1.46 13.99
N ASP A 89 19.24 -0.33 14.49
CA ASP A 89 19.54 0.14 15.86
C ASP A 89 18.93 -0.76 16.94
N TYR A 90 17.74 -1.29 16.68
CA TYR A 90 17.01 -2.17 17.56
C TYR A 90 16.17 -3.14 16.74
N ILE A 91 16.35 -4.42 17.01
CA ILE A 91 15.51 -5.48 16.47
C ILE A 91 14.73 -6.03 17.65
N ALA A 92 13.42 -5.85 17.62
CA ALA A 92 12.55 -6.43 18.62
C ALA A 92 12.78 -7.95 18.66
N PRO A 93 13.05 -8.55 19.83
CA PRO A 93 13.14 -9.99 19.94
C PRO A 93 11.82 -10.58 19.43
N VAL A 94 11.92 -11.51 18.49
CA VAL A 94 10.73 -12.20 18.01
C VAL A 94 10.21 -13.02 19.17
N VAL A 95 9.07 -12.62 19.73
CA VAL A 95 8.33 -13.41 20.74
C VAL A 95 7.64 -14.56 20.01
N SER A 96 8.39 -15.34 19.24
CA SER A 96 7.96 -16.66 18.83
C SER A 96 8.03 -17.49 20.09
N LYS A 97 6.90 -17.75 20.74
CA LYS A 97 6.79 -18.85 21.71
C LYS A 97 6.57 -20.12 20.87
N PRO A 98 7.60 -20.89 20.50
CA PRO A 98 7.41 -22.01 19.57
C PRO A 98 6.79 -23.22 20.28
N ASP A 99 6.91 -23.27 21.61
CA ASP A 99 6.58 -24.42 22.45
C ASP A 99 5.68 -24.08 23.67
N GLN A 100 5.13 -22.86 23.76
CA GLN A 100 4.08 -22.61 24.77
C GLN A 100 2.72 -22.92 24.14
N PRO A 101 1.91 -23.84 24.71
CA PRO A 101 0.50 -23.86 24.38
C PRO A 101 -0.03 -22.46 24.67
N ALA A 102 -0.75 -21.87 23.70
CA ALA A 102 -1.33 -20.54 23.84
C ALA A 102 -1.97 -20.42 25.22
N THR A 103 -1.29 -19.71 26.13
CA THR A 103 -1.90 -19.38 27.41
C THR A 103 -3.07 -18.45 27.09
N ALA A 104 -4.12 -18.44 27.91
CA ALA A 104 -5.29 -17.56 27.70
C ALA A 104 -4.94 -16.05 27.59
N GLU A 105 -3.69 -15.70 27.87
CA GLU A 105 -3.09 -14.37 27.81
C GLU A 105 -2.45 -14.07 26.43
N ASP A 106 -2.11 -15.10 25.63
CA ASP A 106 -1.77 -14.98 24.19
C ASP A 106 -3.04 -14.96 23.30
N ASP A 107 -4.18 -15.39 23.85
CA ASP A 107 -5.50 -15.39 23.16
C ASP A 107 -6.17 -14.01 23.19
N VAL A 108 -5.57 -13.07 23.92
CA VAL A 108 -5.88 -11.64 23.84
C VAL A 108 -4.92 -11.01 22.84
N LEU A 109 -5.00 -11.41 21.56
CA LEU A 109 -4.77 -10.40 20.53
C LEU A 109 -5.66 -9.22 20.96
N ASP A 110 -5.06 -8.07 21.24
CA ASP A 110 -5.81 -6.87 21.63
C ASP A 110 -6.97 -6.71 20.65
N MET A 111 -8.13 -6.25 21.10
CA MET A 111 -9.30 -6.08 20.23
C MET A 111 -8.92 -5.29 18.95
N GLU A 112 -7.97 -4.38 19.10
CA GLU A 112 -7.31 -3.65 18.01
C GLU A 112 -6.50 -4.58 17.08
N GLU A 113 -5.69 -5.48 17.60
CA GLU A 113 -4.91 -6.43 16.81
C GLU A 113 -5.78 -7.43 16.05
N ARG A 114 -6.87 -7.90 16.65
CA ARG A 114 -7.87 -8.73 15.94
C ARG A 114 -8.54 -7.96 14.81
N SER A 115 -8.90 -6.70 15.06
CA SER A 115 -9.47 -5.81 14.04
C SER A 115 -8.47 -5.57 12.90
N MET A 116 -7.20 -5.30 13.22
CA MET A 116 -6.13 -5.13 12.23
C MET A 116 -5.89 -6.40 11.42
N ASN A 117 -5.89 -7.57 12.05
CA ASN A 117 -5.76 -8.84 11.36
C ASN A 117 -6.96 -9.11 10.45
N TYR A 118 -8.18 -8.77 10.87
CA TYR A 118 -9.34 -8.85 9.98
C TYR A 118 -9.17 -7.95 8.76
N GLU A 119 -8.80 -6.68 8.93
CA GLU A 119 -8.58 -5.78 7.79
C GLU A 119 -7.45 -6.27 6.86
N ARG A 120 -6.39 -6.85 7.44
CA ARG A 120 -5.27 -7.47 6.70
C ARG A 120 -5.73 -8.64 5.84
N TYR A 121 -6.61 -9.49 6.35
CA TYR A 121 -7.08 -10.70 5.67
C TYR A 121 -8.50 -10.57 5.09
N ARG A 122 -9.08 -9.37 5.09
CA ARG A 122 -10.48 -9.12 4.75
C ARG A 122 -10.86 -9.68 3.39
N VAL A 123 -9.99 -9.47 2.40
CA VAL A 123 -10.18 -9.94 1.03
C VAL A 123 -10.19 -11.47 0.95
N LEU A 124 -9.29 -12.14 1.69
CA LEU A 124 -9.24 -13.61 1.72
C LEU A 124 -10.51 -14.18 2.34
N ALA A 125 -10.95 -13.62 3.48
CA ALA A 125 -12.18 -14.04 4.15
C ALA A 125 -13.43 -13.83 3.28
N GLN A 126 -13.49 -12.71 2.54
CA GLN A 126 -14.59 -12.42 1.60
C GLN A 126 -14.58 -13.39 0.41
N ASN A 127 -13.41 -13.65 -0.18
CA ASN A 127 -13.28 -14.55 -1.31
C ASN A 127 -13.67 -15.99 -0.94
N GLU A 128 -13.25 -16.46 0.24
CA GLU A 128 -13.65 -17.76 0.77
C GLU A 128 -15.16 -17.85 0.97
N PHE A 129 -15.77 -16.85 1.61
CA PHE A 129 -17.23 -16.79 1.81
C PHE A 129 -18.01 -16.79 0.48
N LEU A 130 -17.50 -16.09 -0.53
CA LEU A 130 -18.13 -16.00 -1.86
C LEU A 130 -17.77 -17.19 -2.78
N GLY A 131 -16.91 -18.12 -2.34
CA GLY A 131 -16.44 -19.24 -3.15
C GLY A 131 -15.62 -18.82 -4.38
N ILE A 132 -14.96 -17.67 -4.31
CA ILE A 132 -14.08 -17.17 -5.37
C ILE A 132 -12.73 -17.89 -5.24
N SER A 133 -12.33 -18.63 -6.28
CA SER A 133 -11.02 -19.26 -6.30
C SER A 133 -9.91 -18.22 -6.42
N GLU A 134 -8.76 -18.52 -5.81
CA GLU A 134 -7.57 -17.66 -5.85
C GLU A 134 -7.18 -17.29 -7.28
N GLU A 135 -7.15 -18.27 -8.20
CA GLU A 135 -6.84 -18.04 -9.62
C GLU A 135 -7.74 -16.98 -10.27
N LYS A 136 -9.06 -17.03 -10.01
CA LYS A 136 -10.00 -16.04 -10.55
C LYS A 136 -9.76 -14.66 -9.99
N PHE A 137 -9.51 -14.57 -8.68
CA PHE A 137 -9.26 -13.30 -8.01
C PHE A 137 -7.93 -12.68 -8.46
N LEU A 138 -6.87 -13.47 -8.59
CA LEU A 138 -5.57 -13.02 -9.10
C LEU A 138 -5.66 -12.54 -10.55
N HIS A 139 -6.46 -13.22 -11.38
CA HIS A 139 -6.70 -12.77 -12.75
C HIS A 139 -7.45 -11.43 -12.80
N GLN A 140 -8.46 -11.27 -11.93
CA GLN A 140 -9.17 -9.99 -11.80
C GLN A 140 -8.22 -8.88 -11.35
N LEU A 141 -7.41 -9.13 -10.32
CA LEU A 141 -6.41 -8.19 -9.82
C LEU A 141 -5.44 -7.76 -10.93
N PHE A 142 -4.93 -8.72 -11.72
CA PHE A 142 -4.06 -8.42 -12.86
C PHE A 142 -4.72 -7.45 -13.86
N LEU A 143 -6.00 -7.66 -14.19
CA LEU A 143 -6.72 -6.76 -15.10
C LEU A 143 -6.95 -5.38 -14.49
N GLU A 144 -7.27 -5.31 -13.20
CA GLU A 144 -7.44 -4.06 -12.48
C GLU A 144 -6.13 -3.26 -12.37
N GLU A 145 -4.99 -3.92 -12.21
CA GLU A 145 -3.68 -3.27 -12.20
C GLU A 145 -3.28 -2.73 -13.57
N GLN A 146 -3.57 -3.47 -14.65
CA GLN A 146 -3.20 -3.07 -16.02
C GLN A 146 -4.11 -1.97 -16.58
N PHE A 147 -5.39 -1.99 -16.22
CA PHE A 147 -6.39 -1.12 -16.85
C PHE A 147 -7.11 -0.18 -15.87
N GLY A 148 -7.08 -0.45 -14.57
CA GLY A 148 -7.82 0.26 -13.53
C GLY A 148 -9.10 -0.47 -13.10
N VAL A 149 -9.51 -0.27 -11.84
CA VAL A 149 -10.66 -0.95 -11.18
C VAL A 149 -11.98 -0.85 -11.97
N ASN A 150 -12.17 0.21 -12.76
CA ASN A 150 -13.38 0.44 -13.55
C ASN A 150 -13.22 0.18 -15.05
N ALA A 151 -12.07 -0.29 -15.52
CA ALA A 151 -11.80 -0.33 -16.95
C ALA A 151 -12.74 -1.25 -17.75
N GLN A 152 -13.14 -2.38 -17.17
CA GLN A 152 -14.11 -3.27 -17.80
C GLN A 152 -15.50 -2.61 -17.87
N VAL A 153 -15.95 -1.99 -16.77
CA VAL A 153 -17.23 -1.27 -16.70
C VAL A 153 -17.23 -0.08 -17.66
N GLU A 154 -16.13 0.67 -17.76
CA GLU A 154 -15.98 1.78 -18.69
C GLU A 154 -15.90 1.31 -20.15
N ALA A 155 -15.25 0.18 -20.43
CA ALA A 155 -15.21 -0.42 -21.77
C ALA A 155 -16.60 -0.88 -22.22
N GLU A 156 -17.38 -1.49 -21.33
CA GLU A 156 -18.76 -1.91 -21.60
C GLU A 156 -19.71 -0.70 -21.79
N GLN A 157 -19.54 0.36 -21.01
CA GLN A 157 -20.28 1.61 -21.20
C GLN A 157 -19.92 2.32 -22.52
N ARG A 158 -18.64 2.31 -22.92
CA ARG A 158 -18.20 2.83 -24.23
C ARG A 158 -18.72 1.96 -25.39
N ALA A 159 -18.71 0.64 -25.25
CA ALA A 159 -19.23 -0.27 -26.26
C ALA A 159 -20.75 -0.10 -26.44
N SER A 160 -21.51 0.01 -25.35
CA SER A 160 -22.97 0.21 -25.39
C SER A 160 -23.38 1.58 -25.94
N THR A 161 -22.62 2.65 -25.66
CA THR A 161 -22.83 3.98 -26.26
C THR A 161 -22.47 4.03 -27.74
N SER A 162 -21.45 3.28 -28.18
CA SER A 162 -21.10 3.17 -29.61
C SER A 162 -22.18 2.44 -30.42
N LYS A 163 -22.79 1.38 -29.87
CA LYS A 163 -23.90 0.65 -30.51
C LYS A 163 -25.16 1.50 -30.65
N LYS A 164 -25.46 2.37 -29.68
CA LYS A 164 -26.59 3.31 -29.77
C LYS A 164 -26.38 4.39 -30.84
N LYS A 165 -25.14 4.80 -31.11
CA LYS A 165 -24.79 5.75 -32.18
C LYS A 165 -24.81 5.13 -33.58
N ALA A 166 -24.63 3.81 -33.70
CA ALA A 166 -24.69 3.10 -34.98
C ALA A 166 -26.11 2.68 -35.39
N ALA A 167 -27.08 2.79 -34.47
CA ALA A 167 -28.49 2.44 -34.68
C ALA A 167 -29.41 3.67 -34.84
N ALA A 168 -28.84 4.88 -34.89
CA ALA A 168 -29.50 6.15 -35.15
C ALA A 168 -28.88 6.78 -36.40
#